data_AF-A0AAD4VXF3-F1
#
_entry.id   AF-A0AAD4VXF3-F1
#
_cell.length_a   1.000
_cell.length_b   1.000
_cell.length_c   1.000
_cell.angle_alpha   90.00
_cell.angle_beta   90.00
_cell.angle_gamma   90.00
#
_symmetry.space_group_name_H-M   'P 1'
#
loop_
_entity.id
_entity.type
_entity.pdbx_description
1 polymer ?
#
loop_
_entity_poly.entity_id
_entity_poly.type
_entity_poly.pdbx_seq_one_letter_code
_entity_poly.pdbx_strand_id
1 'polypeptide(L)'
;MKATSFGYGNVTDAPPSVDWREKGAVTPIKDQGKCGCCWEFSVVAATERVNQLRNGNLIPPSEQELVDCDTAGQDHGCEGDLMEYAFQFIQHNKGLTTETNYPYQGVDGTSCNTQKAASQTVSINEYEDVPKNVENAMLQAVANQPNFGWGESGYVRMQRGIPAKEGLCGIAMEASYPTA
;
A
#
# COMPACT_ATOMS: atom_id res chain seq x y z
N MET A 1 -1.60 -14.35 -19.30
CA MET A 1 -1.07 -13.03 -19.68
C MET A 1 0.29 -12.91 -19.02
N LYS A 2 1.36 -12.56 -19.76
CA LYS A 2 2.70 -12.41 -19.18
C LYS A 2 2.70 -11.15 -18.33
N ALA A 3 2.84 -11.29 -17.01
CA ALA A 3 3.27 -10.19 -16.17
C ALA A 3 4.67 -9.79 -16.63
N THR A 4 4.79 -8.67 -17.32
CA THR A 4 6.08 -8.03 -17.56
C THR A 4 6.57 -7.51 -16.22
N SER A 5 7.63 -8.12 -15.69
CA SER A 5 8.42 -7.50 -14.61
C SER A 5 8.77 -6.08 -15.07
N PHE A 6 8.37 -5.11 -14.26
CA PHE A 6 8.62 -3.71 -14.54
C PHE A 6 10.09 -3.41 -14.19
N GLY A 7 10.84 -2.85 -15.14
CA GLY A 7 12.26 -2.54 -14.96
C GLY A 7 12.47 -1.03 -14.90
N TYR A 8 13.11 -0.56 -13.83
CA TYR A 8 13.44 0.85 -13.53
C TYR A 8 14.44 1.53 -14.50
N GLY A 9 14.71 0.91 -15.66
CA GLY A 9 15.82 1.27 -16.53
C GLY A 9 15.57 2.44 -17.49
N ASN A 10 14.32 2.73 -17.83
CA ASN A 10 13.96 3.81 -18.77
C ASN A 10 12.80 4.67 -18.27
N VAL A 11 13.15 5.77 -17.58
CA VAL A 11 12.22 6.74 -16.99
C VAL A 11 11.52 7.61 -18.05
N THR A 12 11.96 7.54 -19.31
CA THR A 12 11.38 8.28 -20.45
C THR A 12 9.97 7.83 -20.84
N ASP A 13 9.51 6.66 -20.38
CA ASP A 13 8.21 6.09 -20.74
C ASP A 13 7.09 6.45 -19.74
N ALA A 14 7.41 7.11 -18.63
CA ALA A 14 6.40 7.58 -17.69
C ALA A 14 5.63 8.79 -18.27
N PRO A 15 4.29 8.80 -18.23
CA PRO A 15 3.51 9.94 -18.71
C PRO A 15 3.79 11.20 -17.87
N PRO A 16 3.61 12.41 -18.44
CA PRO A 16 3.91 13.68 -17.76
C PRO A 16 3.03 13.94 -16.53
N SER A 17 1.86 13.28 -16.44
CA SER A 17 0.96 13.30 -15.30
C SER A 17 0.17 12.01 -15.20
N VAL A 18 -0.05 11.51 -13.99
CA VAL A 18 -0.95 10.41 -13.70
C VAL A 18 -1.83 10.79 -12.52
N ASP A 19 -3.14 10.62 -12.68
CA ASP A 19 -4.08 10.60 -11.56
C ASP A 19 -4.83 9.26 -11.58
N TRP A 20 -4.61 8.46 -10.54
CA TRP A 20 -5.24 7.15 -10.42
C TRP A 20 -6.73 7.23 -10.08
N ARG A 21 -7.19 8.34 -9.52
CA ARG A 21 -8.62 8.57 -9.21
C ARG A 21 -9.45 8.63 -10.49
N GLU A 22 -8.94 9.31 -11.51
CA GLU A 22 -9.58 9.40 -12.83
C GLU A 22 -9.66 8.05 -13.54
N LYS A 23 -8.80 7.11 -13.17
CA LYS A 23 -8.79 5.73 -13.68
C LYS A 23 -9.69 4.79 -12.88
N GLY A 24 -10.46 5.32 -11.92
CA GLY A 24 -11.30 4.55 -11.00
C GLY A 24 -10.48 3.60 -10.12
N ALA A 25 -9.19 3.89 -9.95
CA ALA A 25 -8.21 2.93 -9.46
C ALA A 25 -7.98 2.97 -7.94
N VAL A 26 -8.90 3.65 -7.26
CA VAL A 26 -8.68 4.28 -5.98
C VAL A 26 -10.01 4.27 -5.23
N THR A 27 -10.04 3.68 -4.02
CA THR A 27 -11.19 3.74 -3.13
C THR A 27 -11.40 5.11 -2.50
N PRO A 28 -12.56 5.35 -1.87
CA PRO A 28 -12.72 6.49 -0.98
C PRO A 28 -11.63 6.54 0.09
N ILE A 29 -11.25 7.75 0.47
CA ILE A 29 -10.27 8.02 1.52
C ILE A 29 -10.72 7.35 2.84
N LYS A 30 -9.79 6.65 3.49
CA LYS A 30 -9.98 6.07 4.82
C LYS A 30 -9.26 6.92 5.90
N ASP A 31 -9.59 6.70 7.17
CA ASP A 31 -9.06 7.45 8.31
C ASP A 31 -8.56 6.49 9.40
N GLN A 32 -7.25 6.53 9.67
CA GLN A 32 -6.60 5.70 10.71
C GLN A 32 -6.85 6.22 12.15
N GLY A 33 -7.47 7.39 12.29
CA GLY A 33 -7.72 8.00 13.59
C GLY A 33 -6.43 8.26 14.38
N LYS A 34 -6.38 7.76 15.62
CA LYS A 34 -5.22 7.92 16.53
C LYS A 34 -4.31 6.71 16.57
N CYS A 35 -4.63 5.67 15.83
CA CYS A 35 -3.84 4.45 15.74
C CYS A 35 -2.66 4.71 14.80
N GLY A 36 -1.43 4.39 15.23
CA GLY A 36 -0.19 4.51 14.45
C GLY A 36 -0.05 3.50 13.31
N CYS A 37 -1.17 3.07 12.73
CA CYS A 37 -1.27 2.07 11.68
C CYS A 37 -1.18 2.64 10.24
N CYS A 38 -0.40 3.70 10.05
CA CYS A 38 -0.29 4.33 8.72
C CYS A 38 0.35 3.39 7.68
N TRP A 39 1.15 2.42 8.15
CA TRP A 39 1.87 1.46 7.35
C TRP A 39 0.90 0.41 6.76
N GLU A 40 -0.03 -0.12 7.55
CA GLU A 40 -1.09 -1.05 7.11
C GLU A 40 -1.99 -0.36 6.09
N PHE A 41 -2.42 0.88 6.36
CA PHE A 41 -3.26 1.63 5.42
C PHE A 41 -2.56 1.83 4.08
N SER A 42 -1.24 2.10 4.10
CA SER A 42 -0.45 2.25 2.88
C SER A 42 -0.37 0.94 2.09
N VAL A 43 -0.13 -0.18 2.78
CA VAL A 43 -0.05 -1.52 2.17
C VAL A 43 -1.40 -2.00 1.65
N VAL A 44 -2.47 -1.76 2.38
CA VAL A 44 -3.83 -2.16 2.00
C VAL A 44 -4.29 -1.41 0.75
N ALA A 45 -4.04 -0.09 0.69
CA ALA A 45 -4.35 0.70 -0.50
C ALA A 45 -3.59 0.22 -1.75
N ALA A 46 -2.31 -0.14 -1.61
CA ALA A 46 -1.53 -0.66 -2.72
C ALA A 46 -2.00 -2.07 -3.14
N THR A 47 -2.30 -2.94 -2.18
CA THR A 47 -2.81 -4.30 -2.39
C THR A 47 -4.17 -4.31 -3.11
N GLU A 48 -5.05 -3.40 -2.71
CA GLU A 48 -6.33 -3.17 -3.37
C GLU A 48 -6.16 -2.86 -4.86
N ARG A 49 -5.24 -1.94 -5.18
CA ARG A 49 -4.97 -1.55 -6.57
C ARG A 49 -4.51 -2.74 -7.40
N VAL A 50 -3.53 -3.49 -6.90
CA VAL A 50 -2.96 -4.65 -7.60
C VAL A 50 -4.06 -5.67 -7.90
N ASN A 51 -4.98 -5.89 -6.96
CA ASN A 51 -6.11 -6.78 -7.17
C ASN A 51 -7.11 -6.24 -8.19
N GLN A 52 -7.36 -4.94 -8.19
CA GLN A 52 -8.21 -4.33 -9.21
C GLN A 52 -7.58 -4.43 -10.61
N LEU A 53 -6.27 -4.22 -10.74
CA LEU A 53 -5.55 -4.41 -12.01
C LEU A 53 -5.65 -5.84 -12.52
N ARG A 54 -5.59 -6.82 -11.62
CA ARG A 54 -5.62 -8.24 -11.93
C ARG A 54 -7.03 -8.76 -12.24
N ASN A 55 -8.00 -8.37 -11.42
CA ASN A 55 -9.33 -9.00 -11.36
C ASN A 55 -10.45 -8.09 -11.88
N GLY A 56 -10.17 -6.81 -12.14
CA GLY A 56 -11.15 -5.80 -12.57
C GLY A 56 -12.08 -5.29 -11.45
N ASN A 57 -12.02 -5.88 -10.26
CA ASN A 57 -12.88 -5.53 -9.12
C ASN A 57 -12.09 -4.79 -8.04
N LEU A 58 -12.64 -3.68 -7.57
CA LEU A 58 -12.13 -2.91 -6.43
C LEU A 58 -12.75 -3.50 -5.16
N ILE A 59 -12.01 -4.39 -4.49
CA ILE A 59 -12.45 -5.05 -3.24
C ILE A 59 -11.59 -4.48 -2.11
N PRO A 60 -12.18 -3.71 -1.18
CA PRO A 60 -11.45 -3.14 -0.04
C PRO A 60 -10.96 -4.26 0.90
N PRO A 61 -9.64 -4.42 1.10
CA PRO A 61 -9.09 -5.33 2.10
C PRO A 61 -9.31 -4.77 3.50
N SER A 62 -9.24 -5.64 4.51
CA SER A 62 -9.32 -5.22 5.91
C SER A 62 -7.97 -4.70 6.42
N GLU A 63 -7.93 -3.44 6.84
CA GLU A 63 -6.82 -2.92 7.64
C GLU A 63 -6.75 -3.56 9.01
N GLN A 64 -7.90 -3.83 9.65
CA GLN A 64 -7.93 -4.38 11.01
C GLN A 64 -7.37 -5.80 11.10
N GLU A 65 -7.47 -6.60 10.04
CA GLU A 65 -6.81 -7.90 10.00
C GLU A 65 -5.29 -7.74 10.12
N LEU A 66 -4.68 -6.78 9.44
CA LEU A 66 -3.25 -6.52 9.60
C LEU A 66 -2.94 -6.05 11.03
N VAL A 67 -3.69 -5.07 11.54
CA VAL A 67 -3.52 -4.55 12.92
C VAL A 67 -3.60 -5.67 13.96
N ASP A 68 -4.52 -6.62 13.82
CA ASP A 68 -4.77 -7.66 14.83
C ASP A 68 -3.96 -8.96 14.62
N CYS A 69 -3.57 -9.27 13.38
CA CYS A 69 -3.04 -10.58 12.98
C CYS A 69 -1.62 -10.55 12.45
N ASP A 70 -1.09 -9.42 12.01
CA ASP A 70 0.32 -9.30 11.67
C ASP A 70 1.16 -9.23 12.95
N THR A 71 1.44 -10.40 13.52
CA THR A 71 2.18 -10.53 14.78
C THR A 71 3.60 -11.05 14.56
N ALA A 72 4.07 -11.07 13.30
CA ALA A 72 5.32 -11.71 12.91
C ALA A 72 6.51 -10.75 13.08
N GLY A 73 6.86 -10.39 14.33
CA GLY A 73 7.96 -9.46 14.58
C GLY A 73 7.88 -8.78 15.95
N GLN A 74 8.43 -7.56 16.02
CA GLN A 74 8.11 -6.56 17.05
C GLN A 74 6.96 -5.68 16.56
N ASP A 75 5.92 -6.31 16.01
CA ASP A 75 4.82 -5.57 15.41
C ASP A 75 3.85 -5.14 16.50
N HIS A 76 3.43 -3.87 16.47
CA HIS A 76 2.66 -3.24 17.54
C HIS A 76 1.34 -2.66 17.06
N GLY A 77 0.83 -3.05 15.89
CA GLY A 77 -0.44 -2.54 15.36
C GLY A 77 -0.48 -1.00 15.39
N CYS A 78 -1.22 -0.44 16.34
CA CYS A 78 -1.29 1.00 16.58
C CYS A 78 0.00 1.68 17.06
N GLU A 79 1.08 0.98 17.44
CA GLU A 79 2.36 1.63 17.76
C GLU A 79 3.33 1.72 16.56
N GLY A 80 2.96 1.12 15.42
CA GLY A 80 3.66 1.28 14.14
C GLY A 80 4.69 0.18 13.84
N ASP A 81 4.86 -0.13 12.55
CA ASP A 81 5.92 -1.01 12.03
C ASP A 81 6.31 -0.63 10.58
N LEU A 82 7.16 -1.44 9.94
CA LEU A 82 7.65 -1.28 8.57
C LEU A 82 6.68 -1.91 7.56
N MET A 83 6.47 -1.21 6.43
CA MET A 83 5.61 -1.68 5.33
C MET A 83 5.99 -3.08 4.78
N GLU A 84 7.27 -3.45 4.83
CA GLU A 84 7.75 -4.75 4.33
C GLU A 84 7.11 -5.92 5.08
N TYR A 85 6.87 -5.79 6.38
CA TYR A 85 6.27 -6.86 7.19
C TYR A 85 4.80 -7.09 6.82
N ALA A 86 4.04 -6.01 6.60
CA ALA A 86 2.68 -6.12 6.10
C ALA A 86 2.62 -6.85 4.74
N PHE A 87 3.52 -6.57 3.79
CA PHE A 87 3.55 -7.31 2.53
C PHE A 87 3.92 -8.78 2.72
N GLN A 88 4.90 -9.08 3.57
CA GLN A 88 5.29 -10.45 3.91
C GLN A 88 4.15 -11.21 4.57
N PHE A 89 3.41 -10.56 5.47
CA PHE A 89 2.22 -11.12 6.10
C PHE A 89 1.17 -11.47 5.05
N ILE A 90 0.84 -10.57 4.13
CA ILE A 90 -0.16 -10.83 3.08
C ILE A 90 0.26 -12.04 2.24
N GLN A 91 1.54 -12.18 1.89
CA GLN A 91 2.03 -13.36 1.18
C GLN A 91 1.89 -14.65 2.01
N HIS A 92 2.35 -14.63 3.26
CA HIS A 92 2.32 -15.80 4.14
C HIS A 92 0.89 -16.23 4.49
N ASN A 93 0.02 -15.27 4.78
CA ASN A 93 -1.40 -15.45 5.07
C ASN A 93 -2.21 -15.81 3.80
N LYS A 94 -1.60 -15.70 2.61
CA LYS A 94 -2.19 -15.94 1.28
C LYS A 94 -3.28 -14.93 0.90
N GLY A 95 -3.21 -13.74 1.47
CA GLY A 95 -4.13 -12.64 1.25
C GLY A 95 -4.75 -12.12 2.55
N LEU A 96 -5.65 -11.17 2.39
CA LEU A 96 -6.48 -10.57 3.43
C LEU A 96 -7.95 -10.83 3.14
N THR A 97 -8.73 -10.83 4.21
CA THR A 97 -10.18 -10.69 4.16
C THR A 97 -10.59 -9.27 3.79
N THR A 98 -11.89 -9.07 3.66
CA THR A 98 -12.45 -7.78 3.22
C THR A 98 -12.78 -6.89 4.41
N GLU A 99 -12.76 -5.58 4.18
CA GLU A 99 -13.18 -4.57 5.17
C GLU A 99 -14.60 -4.85 5.69
N THR A 100 -15.50 -5.37 4.84
CA THR A 100 -16.86 -5.74 5.26
C THR A 100 -16.92 -6.90 6.25
N ASN A 101 -15.95 -7.82 6.19
CA ASN A 101 -15.92 -9.02 7.02
C ASN A 101 -15.15 -8.77 8.34
N TYR A 102 -14.11 -7.94 8.26
CA TYR A 102 -13.30 -7.53 9.40
C TYR A 102 -13.17 -5.99 9.42
N PRO A 103 -14.17 -5.26 9.93
CA PRO A 103 -14.18 -3.80 9.85
C PRO A 103 -13.16 -3.13 10.77
N TYR A 104 -12.60 -2.02 10.31
CA TYR A 104 -11.67 -1.18 11.05
C TYR A 104 -12.27 -0.62 12.35
N GLN A 105 -11.49 -0.72 13.44
CA GLN A 105 -11.84 -0.26 14.79
C GLN A 105 -10.94 0.88 15.28
N GLY A 106 -9.78 1.09 14.65
CA GLY A 106 -8.87 2.17 15.04
C GLY A 106 -8.19 1.98 16.40
N VAL A 107 -8.11 0.73 16.84
CA VAL A 107 -7.45 0.28 18.07
C VAL A 107 -6.92 -1.14 17.85
N ASP A 108 -5.92 -1.54 18.62
CA ASP A 108 -5.49 -2.93 18.65
C ASP A 108 -6.63 -3.82 19.17
N GLY A 109 -6.89 -4.91 18.46
CA GLY A 109 -7.73 -5.98 18.95
C GLY A 109 -7.07 -6.68 20.14
N THR A 110 -7.88 -7.35 20.96
CA THR A 110 -7.33 -8.20 22.05
C THR A 110 -6.58 -9.42 21.52
N SER A 111 -6.83 -9.81 20.27
CA SER A 111 -6.25 -10.95 19.56
C SER A 111 -6.74 -10.97 18.12
N CYS A 112 -5.95 -11.55 17.20
CA CYS A 112 -6.39 -11.90 15.85
C CYS A 112 -7.68 -12.74 15.86
N ASN A 113 -8.74 -12.24 15.20
CA ASN A 113 -9.97 -13.00 14.99
C ASN A 113 -9.85 -13.92 13.77
N THR A 114 -9.35 -15.13 14.01
CA THR A 114 -9.12 -16.14 12.96
C THR A 114 -10.37 -16.58 12.21
N GLN A 115 -11.57 -16.45 12.81
CA GLN A 115 -12.81 -16.77 12.12
C GLN A 115 -13.16 -15.73 11.05
N LYS A 116 -12.96 -14.44 11.37
CA LYS A 116 -13.10 -13.36 10.40
C LYS A 116 -11.98 -13.39 9.36
N ALA A 117 -10.75 -13.66 9.78
CA ALA A 117 -9.60 -13.78 8.87
C ALA A 117 -9.61 -15.06 8.00
N ALA A 118 -10.57 -15.98 8.17
CA ALA A 118 -10.57 -17.29 7.51
C ALA A 118 -10.74 -17.24 5.98
N SER A 119 -11.22 -16.11 5.42
CA SER A 119 -11.47 -15.97 3.98
C SER A 119 -10.55 -14.92 3.37
N GLN A 120 -9.49 -15.38 2.71
CA GLN A 120 -8.59 -14.55 1.93
C GLN A 120 -9.22 -14.23 0.57
N THR A 121 -9.52 -12.95 0.35
CA THR A 121 -10.18 -12.45 -0.87
C THR A 121 -9.26 -11.58 -1.70
N VAL A 122 -8.30 -10.90 -1.07
CA VAL A 122 -7.40 -9.95 -1.72
C VAL A 122 -5.95 -10.36 -1.46
N SER A 123 -5.15 -10.60 -2.50
CA SER A 123 -3.79 -11.15 -2.36
C SER A 123 -2.79 -10.52 -3.32
N ILE A 124 -1.52 -10.55 -2.96
CA ILE A 124 -0.39 -10.14 -3.81
C ILE A 124 0.47 -11.36 -4.14
N ASN A 125 1.23 -11.33 -5.23
CA ASN A 125 2.19 -12.39 -5.53
C ASN A 125 3.53 -12.12 -4.85
N GLU A 126 4.10 -10.94 -5.10
CA GLU A 126 5.38 -10.48 -4.56
C GLU A 126 5.28 -8.98 -4.20
N TYR A 127 6.35 -8.41 -3.65
CA TYR A 127 6.53 -6.95 -3.56
C TYR A 127 7.95 -6.58 -4.03
N GLU A 128 8.13 -5.35 -4.48
CA GLU A 128 9.42 -4.84 -4.93
C GLU A 128 9.76 -3.52 -4.24
N ASP A 129 11.00 -3.39 -3.78
CA ASP A 129 11.54 -2.14 -3.26
C ASP A 129 12.03 -1.25 -4.41
N VAL A 130 11.64 0.02 -4.35
CA VAL A 130 12.14 1.06 -5.23
C VAL A 130 13.56 1.44 -4.80
N PRO A 131 14.52 1.60 -5.73
CA PRO A 131 15.86 2.04 -5.41
C PRO A 131 15.87 3.32 -4.55
N LYS A 132 16.47 3.22 -3.35
CA LYS A 132 16.55 4.32 -2.38
C LYS A 132 17.23 5.54 -3.01
N ASN A 133 16.66 6.72 -2.77
CA ASN A 133 17.19 8.02 -3.21
C ASN A 133 17.28 8.18 -4.73
N VAL A 134 16.43 7.48 -5.48
CA VAL A 134 16.29 7.61 -6.93
C VAL A 134 14.90 8.13 -7.26
N GLU A 135 14.74 9.46 -7.24
CA GLU A 135 13.44 10.13 -7.47
C GLU A 135 12.75 9.65 -8.75
N ASN A 136 13.51 9.43 -9.81
CA ASN A 136 13.00 8.94 -11.09
C ASN A 136 12.40 7.53 -11.01
N ALA A 137 12.98 6.65 -10.19
CA ALA A 137 12.43 5.31 -9.95
C ALA A 137 11.15 5.40 -9.10
N MET A 138 11.12 6.33 -8.13
CA MET A 138 9.90 6.62 -7.36
C MET A 138 8.78 7.19 -8.23
N LEU A 139 9.09 8.10 -9.14
CA LEU A 139 8.12 8.64 -10.11
C LEU A 139 7.53 7.53 -10.98
N GLN A 140 8.34 6.57 -11.42
CA GLN A 140 7.85 5.41 -12.15
C GLN A 140 6.95 4.52 -11.29
N ALA A 141 7.30 4.28 -10.03
CA ALA A 141 6.47 3.50 -9.12
C ALA A 141 5.10 4.17 -8.90
N VAL A 142 5.08 5.47 -8.60
CA VAL A 142 3.83 6.25 -8.43
C VAL A 142 3.04 6.38 -9.73
N ALA A 143 3.72 6.47 -10.87
CA ALA A 143 3.05 6.47 -12.18
C ALA A 143 2.40 5.12 -12.51
N ASN A 144 2.75 4.05 -11.79
CA ASN A 144 2.22 2.69 -11.93
C ASN A 144 1.29 2.27 -10.77
N GLN A 145 1.36 2.92 -9.60
CA GLN A 145 0.52 2.62 -8.43
C GLN A 145 0.13 3.87 -7.61
N PRO A 146 -1.07 3.92 -7.00
CA PRO A 146 -1.55 5.07 -6.23
C PRO A 146 -0.98 5.12 -4.81
N ASN A 147 -0.86 6.34 -4.27
CA ASN A 147 -0.54 6.65 -2.86
C ASN A 147 -1.66 7.51 -2.22
N PHE A 148 -1.73 7.57 -0.88
CA PHE A 148 -2.82 8.23 -0.12
C PHE A 148 -2.40 8.92 1.20
N GLY A 149 -3.05 10.05 1.55
CA GLY A 149 -3.19 10.59 2.93
C GLY A 149 -2.75 12.05 3.22
N TRP A 150 -3.67 12.86 3.78
CA TRP A 150 -3.65 14.28 4.28
C TRP A 150 -3.31 15.44 3.30
N GLY A 151 -3.95 16.60 3.46
CA GLY A 151 -3.82 17.78 2.59
C GLY A 151 -5.10 18.17 1.83
N GLU A 152 -5.02 18.37 0.51
CA GLU A 152 -6.12 18.70 -0.41
C GLU A 152 -7.09 17.53 -0.58
N SER A 153 -8.12 17.46 0.28
CA SER A 153 -9.08 16.35 0.31
C SER A 153 -8.37 14.99 0.47
N GLY A 154 -7.46 14.89 1.45
CA GLY A 154 -6.75 13.64 1.75
C GLY A 154 -5.54 13.33 0.86
N TYR A 155 -5.10 14.27 0.02
CA TYR A 155 -3.90 14.15 -0.81
C TYR A 155 -2.92 15.30 -0.59
N VAL A 156 -1.62 15.03 -0.73
CA VAL A 156 -0.57 16.06 -0.71
C VAL A 156 0.10 16.17 -2.08
N ARG A 157 0.31 17.40 -2.56
CA ARG A 157 1.17 17.66 -3.73
C ARG A 157 2.56 18.03 -3.23
N MET A 158 3.52 17.16 -3.48
CA MET A 158 4.92 17.38 -3.13
C MET A 158 5.72 17.86 -4.35
N GLN A 159 6.61 18.82 -4.14
CA GLN A 159 7.49 19.31 -5.19
C GLN A 159 8.51 18.24 -5.57
N ARG A 160 8.61 17.96 -6.87
CA ARG A 160 9.59 17.06 -7.48
C ARG A 160 10.78 17.84 -8.07
N GLY A 161 11.90 17.18 -8.32
CA GLY A 161 13.10 17.76 -8.95
C GLY A 161 13.89 18.68 -8.03
N ILE A 162 13.89 18.41 -6.73
CA ILE A 162 14.68 19.17 -5.75
C ILE A 162 16.11 18.62 -5.66
N PRO A 163 17.09 19.38 -5.14
CA PRO A 163 18.48 18.90 -5.07
C PRO A 163 18.71 17.71 -4.13
N ALA A 164 17.85 17.51 -3.12
CA ALA A 164 17.97 16.39 -2.18
C ALA A 164 17.56 15.07 -2.85
N LYS A 165 18.41 14.05 -2.77
CA LYS A 165 18.18 12.76 -3.45
C LYS A 165 17.08 11.94 -2.79
N GLU A 166 16.89 12.16 -1.51
CA GLU A 166 15.82 11.63 -0.68
C GLU A 166 14.44 12.17 -1.10
N GLY A 167 14.39 13.20 -1.96
CA GLY A 167 13.17 13.91 -2.32
C GLY A 167 12.66 14.81 -1.19
N LEU A 168 11.63 15.59 -1.48
CA LEU A 168 11.03 16.46 -0.47
C LEU A 168 10.47 15.58 0.66
N CYS A 169 10.80 15.92 1.91
CA CYS A 169 10.39 15.16 3.11
C CYS A 169 10.87 13.70 3.15
N GLY A 170 11.87 13.31 2.36
CA GLY A 170 12.38 11.95 2.35
C GLY A 170 11.51 10.94 1.60
N ILE A 171 10.59 11.41 0.74
CA ILE A 171 9.62 10.56 0.04
C ILE A 171 10.23 9.46 -0.84
N ALA A 172 11.50 9.60 -1.24
CA ALA A 172 12.23 8.60 -2.03
C ALA A 172 13.18 7.74 -1.19
N MET A 173 13.13 7.82 0.15
CA MET A 173 14.02 7.05 1.03
C MET A 173 13.65 5.58 1.07
N GLU A 174 12.37 5.24 1.25
CA GLU A 174 11.87 3.88 1.43
C GLU A 174 10.50 3.75 0.79
N ALA A 175 10.47 3.25 -0.44
CA ALA A 175 9.23 3.05 -1.19
C ALA A 175 9.21 1.64 -1.75
N SER A 176 8.06 0.99 -1.65
CA SER A 176 7.86 -0.39 -2.14
C SER A 176 6.46 -0.51 -2.71
N TYR A 177 6.28 -1.46 -3.62
CA TYR A 177 4.98 -1.71 -4.23
C TYR A 177 4.69 -3.21 -4.42
N PRO A 178 3.44 -3.66 -4.22
CA PRO A 178 3.04 -5.05 -4.46
C PRO A 178 2.95 -5.36 -5.96
N THR A 179 3.16 -6.62 -6.33
CA THR A 179 3.04 -7.11 -7.72
C THR A 179 1.97 -8.21 -7.85
N ALA A 180 1.37 -8.27 -9.05
CA ALA A 180 0.19 -9.11 -9.38
C ALA A 180 0.53 -10.45 -9.99
#